data_AF-A0A2I0T3H3-F1
#
_entry.id   AF-A0A2I0T3H3-F1
#
_cell.length_a   1.000
_cell.length_b   1.000
_cell.length_c   1.000
_cell.angle_alpha   90.00
_cell.angle_beta   90.00
_cell.angle_gamma   90.00
#
_symmetry.space_group_name_H-M   'P 1'
#
loop_
_entity.id
_entity.type
_entity.pdbx_description
1 polymer ?
#
loop_
_entity_poly.entity_id
_entity_poly.type
_entity_poly.pdbx_seq_one_letter_code
_entity_poly.pdbx_strand_id
1 'polypeptide(L)'
;MLAQQEKLRALEGLRQEQAACPACSGDTRAQVGQLLRHYENLKEVVDALMSRKAGGKVVRQLPRRSQQDEELLKRIQAMVMQVQGDHEKLSSIVGNILDESHQKQQDTKVLFQSVEKLAKEKVNKEDLELEIDVKADKSALASKVNHSEFDAWMERLKEMFQEMLSRVMGQEQVQQQLSEELAAKLDRLELGPFRQQLEGHWESILEQLQGKALQAEEDDAAGIRKLLLAHFHCLSCDRPLDVRVPGP
;
A
#
# COMPACT_ATOMS: atom_id res chain seq x y z
N MET A 1 6.87 -5.27 -19.63
CA MET A 1 6.89 -4.07 -20.51
C MET A 1 7.04 -4.44 -21.99
N LEU A 2 8.10 -5.15 -22.41
CA LEU A 2 8.29 -5.53 -23.82
C LEU A 2 7.24 -6.55 -24.36
N ALA A 3 6.84 -7.53 -23.55
CA ALA A 3 5.83 -8.53 -23.95
C ALA A 3 4.41 -7.97 -24.10
N GLN A 4 4.07 -6.86 -23.42
CA GLN A 4 2.78 -6.18 -23.59
C GLN A 4 2.77 -5.31 -24.86
N GLN A 5 3.93 -4.79 -25.26
CA GLN A 5 4.09 -3.98 -26.47
C GLN A 5 4.01 -4.82 -27.74
N GLU A 6 4.50 -6.07 -27.70
CA GLU A 6 4.33 -7.03 -28.80
C GLU A 6 2.87 -7.51 -28.95
N LYS A 7 2.15 -7.65 -27.83
CA LYS A 7 0.73 -8.05 -27.83
C LYS A 7 -0.20 -6.96 -28.41
N LEU A 8 0.17 -5.68 -28.24
CA LEU A 8 -0.52 -4.53 -28.86
C LEU A 8 -0.21 -4.42 -30.37
N ARG A 9 1.03 -4.71 -30.80
CA ARG A 9 1.38 -4.78 -32.23
C ARG A 9 0.74 -5.97 -32.96
N ALA A 10 0.51 -7.08 -32.28
CA ALA A 10 -0.23 -8.22 -32.83
C ALA A 10 -1.74 -7.93 -33.02
N LEU A 11 -2.32 -7.04 -32.21
CA LEU A 11 -3.72 -6.60 -32.34
C LEU A 11 -3.91 -5.50 -33.40
N GLU A 12 -2.87 -4.70 -33.68
CA GLU A 12 -2.88 -3.72 -34.79
C GLU A 12 -2.63 -4.38 -36.17
N GLY A 13 -2.03 -5.58 -36.20
CA GLY A 13 -1.80 -6.36 -37.43
C GLY A 13 -3.05 -7.05 -38.02
N LEU A 14 -4.20 -7.02 -37.35
CA LEU A 14 -5.44 -7.67 -37.80
C LEU A 14 -6.50 -6.69 -38.31
N ARG A 15 -6.18 -5.40 -38.48
CA ARG A 15 -7.12 -4.41 -39.04
C ARG A 15 -7.00 -4.19 -40.55
N GLN A 16 -6.49 -5.18 -41.28
CA GLN A 16 -6.48 -5.14 -42.74
C GLN A 16 -6.77 -6.51 -43.36
N GLU A 17 -7.74 -7.23 -42.80
CA GLU A 17 -8.54 -8.16 -43.61
C GLU A 17 -9.78 -7.44 -44.11
N GLN A 18 -9.68 -6.98 -45.37
CA GLN A 18 -10.83 -6.75 -46.22
C GLN A 18 -11.66 -8.03 -46.26
N ALA A 19 -12.64 -8.14 -45.38
CA ALA A 19 -13.78 -8.99 -45.62
C ALA A 19 -14.51 -8.43 -46.84
N ALA A 20 -14.24 -9.05 -47.99
CA ALA A 20 -14.99 -8.85 -49.21
C ALA A 20 -16.48 -9.07 -48.92
N CYS A 21 -17.25 -7.98 -48.87
CA CYS A 21 -18.69 -8.04 -48.86
C CYS A 21 -19.13 -8.38 -50.29
N PRO A 22 -19.75 -9.54 -50.59
CA PRO A 22 -20.04 -9.94 -51.96
C PRO A 22 -21.24 -9.22 -52.59
N ALA A 23 -21.89 -8.30 -51.87
CA ALA A 23 -23.19 -7.77 -52.27
C ALA A 23 -23.42 -6.29 -51.90
N CYS A 24 -22.39 -5.44 -51.93
CA CYS A 24 -22.56 -3.99 -51.77
C CYS A 24 -21.99 -3.20 -52.97
N SER A 25 -22.94 -2.65 -53.74
CA SER A 25 -22.86 -1.41 -54.53
C SER A 25 -21.84 -1.32 -55.67
N GLY A 26 -21.71 -2.35 -56.50
CA GLY A 26 -20.90 -2.27 -57.72
C GLY A 26 -21.52 -1.50 -58.88
N ASP A 27 -22.85 -1.33 -58.94
CA ASP A 27 -23.44 -1.07 -60.26
C ASP A 27 -24.64 -0.12 -60.31
N THR A 28 -24.93 0.66 -59.25
CA THR A 28 -26.00 1.66 -59.33
C THR A 28 -25.73 2.68 -60.44
N ARG A 29 -24.46 3.06 -60.65
CA ARG A 29 -24.06 3.98 -61.72
C ARG A 29 -24.18 3.36 -63.12
N ALA A 30 -23.84 2.09 -63.28
CA ALA A 30 -23.98 1.41 -64.57
C ALA A 30 -25.44 1.09 -64.90
N GLN A 31 -26.24 0.69 -63.89
CA GLN A 31 -27.68 0.48 -64.01
C GLN A 31 -28.40 1.78 -64.37
N VAL A 32 -28.04 2.91 -63.76
CA VAL A 32 -28.56 4.24 -64.15
C VAL A 32 -28.12 4.60 -65.58
N GLY A 33 -26.87 4.33 -65.96
CA GLY A 33 -26.39 4.53 -67.34
C GLY A 33 -27.06 3.62 -68.37
N GLN A 34 -27.54 2.44 -67.98
CA GLN A 34 -28.28 1.51 -68.85
C GLN A 34 -29.74 1.95 -68.99
N LEU A 35 -30.35 2.45 -67.91
CA LEU A 35 -31.69 3.01 -67.92
C LEU A 35 -31.80 4.27 -68.77
N LEU A 36 -30.81 5.17 -68.71
CA LEU A 36 -30.76 6.38 -69.55
C LEU A 36 -30.69 6.03 -71.04
N ARG A 37 -29.86 5.05 -71.42
CA ARG A 37 -29.78 4.55 -72.81
C ARG A 37 -31.10 3.93 -73.27
N HIS A 38 -31.79 3.20 -72.41
CA HIS A 38 -33.12 2.67 -72.73
C HIS A 38 -34.14 3.79 -72.95
N TYR A 39 -34.10 4.86 -72.15
CA TYR A 39 -34.98 6.02 -72.32
C TYR A 39 -34.71 6.76 -73.64
N GLU A 40 -33.45 6.94 -74.03
CA GLU A 40 -33.09 7.57 -75.31
C GLU A 40 -33.57 6.74 -76.50
N ASN A 41 -33.34 5.42 -76.48
CA ASN A 41 -33.85 4.52 -77.52
C ASN A 41 -35.38 4.53 -77.60
N LEU A 42 -36.07 4.55 -76.46
CA LEU A 42 -37.53 4.60 -76.44
C LEU A 42 -38.06 5.91 -77.01
N LYS A 43 -37.38 7.03 -76.70
CA LYS A 43 -37.70 8.35 -77.21
C LYS A 43 -37.57 8.39 -78.73
N GLU A 44 -36.49 7.85 -79.30
CA GLU A 44 -36.30 7.77 -80.75
C GLU A 44 -37.39 6.94 -81.44
N VAL A 45 -37.78 5.80 -80.85
CA VAL A 45 -38.87 4.96 -81.40
C VAL A 45 -40.21 5.69 -81.35
N VAL A 46 -40.49 6.43 -80.27
CA VAL A 46 -41.70 7.25 -80.16
C VAL A 46 -41.69 8.39 -81.17
N ASP A 47 -40.57 9.09 -81.33
CA ASP A 47 -40.42 10.17 -82.31
C ASP A 47 -40.58 9.66 -83.76
N ALA A 48 -40.04 8.47 -84.06
CA ALA A 48 -40.23 7.78 -85.33
C ALA A 48 -41.69 7.36 -85.58
N LEU A 49 -42.38 6.87 -84.54
CA LEU A 49 -43.80 6.52 -84.61
C LEU A 49 -44.70 7.74 -84.78
N MET A 50 -44.39 8.84 -84.08
CA MET A 50 -45.13 10.09 -84.19
C MET A 50 -44.95 10.71 -85.58
N SER A 51 -43.73 10.64 -86.14
CA SER A 51 -43.43 11.03 -87.52
C SER A 51 -44.19 10.17 -88.54
N ARG A 52 -44.33 8.87 -88.29
CA ARG A 52 -45.10 7.94 -89.15
C ARG A 52 -46.62 8.17 -89.06
N LYS A 53 -47.13 8.64 -87.92
CA LYS A 53 -48.56 8.93 -87.71
C LYS A 53 -48.97 10.26 -88.33
N ALA A 54 -48.06 11.21 -88.51
CA ALA A 54 -48.30 12.47 -89.20
C ALA A 54 -48.53 12.31 -90.72
N GLY A 55 -48.13 11.20 -91.33
CA GLY A 55 -48.25 10.92 -92.78
C GLY A 55 -49.39 9.99 -93.21
N GLY A 56 -50.22 9.47 -92.30
CA GLY A 56 -51.20 8.41 -92.59
C GLY A 56 -52.65 8.84 -92.52
N LYS A 57 -53.20 9.46 -93.58
CA LYS A 57 -54.65 9.52 -93.83
C LYS A 57 -55.08 8.28 -94.64
N VAL A 58 -55.57 7.23 -93.98
CA VAL A 58 -56.38 6.20 -94.63
C VAL A 58 -57.59 5.85 -93.76
N VAL A 59 -58.72 6.40 -94.21
CA VAL A 59 -60.05 5.77 -94.36
C VAL A 59 -60.61 4.95 -93.20
N ARG A 60 -61.67 5.52 -92.62
CA ARG A 60 -62.70 4.93 -91.77
C ARG A 60 -63.30 3.66 -92.40
N GLN A 61 -63.27 2.54 -91.69
CA GLN A 61 -64.34 1.54 -91.68
C GLN A 61 -64.44 0.86 -90.30
N LEU A 62 -65.68 0.75 -89.79
CA LEU A 62 -66.26 -0.21 -88.82
C LEU A 62 -66.92 0.40 -87.56
N PRO A 63 -68.26 0.29 -87.43
CA PRO A 63 -68.99 0.44 -86.17
C PRO A 63 -69.07 -0.85 -85.33
N ARG A 64 -68.53 -1.99 -85.82
CA ARG A 64 -68.62 -3.31 -85.14
C ARG A 64 -67.41 -3.67 -84.26
N ARG A 65 -66.33 -2.88 -84.31
CA ARG A 65 -65.08 -3.10 -83.55
C ARG A 65 -65.10 -2.46 -82.16
N SER A 66 -65.96 -1.47 -81.93
CA SER A 66 -65.98 -0.66 -80.70
C SER A 66 -66.40 -1.43 -79.45
N GLN A 67 -67.32 -2.40 -79.55
CA GLN A 67 -67.78 -3.18 -78.39
C GLN A 67 -66.70 -4.14 -77.86
N GLN A 68 -65.92 -4.77 -78.74
CA GLN A 68 -64.78 -5.61 -78.34
C GLN A 68 -63.65 -4.76 -77.74
N ASP A 69 -63.39 -3.59 -78.31
CA ASP A 69 -62.40 -2.65 -77.78
C ASP A 69 -62.83 -2.14 -76.38
N GLU A 70 -64.13 -1.95 -76.13
CA GLU A 70 -64.65 -1.50 -74.84
C GLU A 70 -64.62 -2.60 -73.75
N GLU A 71 -64.91 -3.85 -74.10
CA GLU A 71 -64.69 -4.99 -73.19
C GLU A 71 -63.21 -5.21 -72.86
N LEU A 72 -62.33 -5.05 -73.85
CA LEU A 72 -60.88 -5.14 -73.65
C LEU A 72 -60.39 -4.04 -72.70
N LEU A 73 -60.86 -2.80 -72.87
CA LEU A 73 -60.55 -1.68 -71.97
C LEU A 73 -61.02 -1.95 -70.54
N LYS A 74 -62.22 -2.51 -70.33
CA LYS A 74 -62.70 -2.90 -69.00
C LYS A 74 -61.81 -3.97 -68.34
N ARG A 75 -61.35 -4.96 -69.10
CA ARG A 75 -60.41 -5.98 -68.59
C ARG A 75 -59.06 -5.38 -68.24
N ILE A 76 -58.53 -4.48 -69.08
CA ILE A 76 -57.28 -3.76 -68.81
C ILE A 76 -57.43 -2.92 -67.54
N GLN A 77 -58.53 -2.18 -67.39
CA GLN A 77 -58.80 -1.38 -66.21
C GLN A 77 -58.89 -2.24 -64.94
N ALA A 78 -59.53 -3.42 -65.01
CA ALA A 78 -59.56 -4.37 -63.90
C ALA A 78 -58.15 -4.89 -63.54
N MET A 79 -57.33 -5.25 -64.53
CA MET A 79 -55.94 -5.66 -64.30
C MET A 79 -55.09 -4.54 -63.71
N VAL A 80 -55.27 -3.29 -64.16
CA VAL A 80 -54.57 -2.12 -63.60
C VAL A 80 -54.96 -1.92 -62.13
N MET A 81 -56.25 -1.99 -61.79
CA MET A 81 -56.73 -1.90 -60.41
C MET A 81 -56.15 -3.02 -59.53
N GLN A 82 -56.07 -4.24 -60.07
CA GLN A 82 -55.46 -5.38 -59.36
C GLN A 82 -53.97 -5.15 -59.11
N VAL A 83 -53.21 -4.75 -60.13
CA VAL A 83 -51.77 -4.46 -60.01
C VAL A 83 -51.50 -3.31 -59.03
N GLN A 84 -52.36 -2.29 -59.02
CA GLN A 84 -52.29 -1.20 -58.03
C GLN A 84 -52.52 -1.71 -56.61
N GLY A 85 -53.54 -2.53 -56.39
CA GLY A 85 -53.80 -3.13 -55.09
C GLY A 85 -52.68 -4.06 -54.62
N ASP A 86 -52.09 -4.84 -55.53
CA ASP A 86 -50.93 -5.70 -55.22
C ASP A 86 -49.68 -4.87 -54.93
N HIS A 87 -49.49 -3.73 -55.61
CA HIS A 87 -48.41 -2.79 -55.32
C HIS A 87 -48.54 -2.17 -53.92
N GLU A 88 -49.75 -1.77 -53.51
CA GLU A 88 -50.00 -1.25 -52.16
C GLU A 88 -49.73 -2.29 -51.08
N LYS A 89 -50.20 -3.54 -51.28
CA LYS A 89 -49.90 -4.65 -50.37
C LYS A 89 -48.40 -4.91 -50.28
N LEU A 90 -47.71 -4.95 -51.42
CA LEU A 90 -46.27 -5.16 -51.45
C LEU A 90 -45.53 -4.02 -50.74
N SER A 91 -45.96 -2.77 -50.95
CA SER A 91 -45.39 -1.60 -50.27
C SER A 91 -45.56 -1.70 -48.75
N SER A 92 -46.73 -2.12 -48.27
CA SER A 92 -46.97 -2.35 -46.85
C SER A 92 -46.08 -3.47 -46.29
N ILE A 93 -45.94 -4.59 -46.99
CA ILE A 93 -45.08 -5.71 -46.56
C ILE A 93 -43.62 -5.25 -46.49
N VAL A 94 -43.14 -4.52 -47.50
CA VAL A 94 -41.77 -3.99 -47.52
C VAL A 94 -41.55 -3.03 -46.35
N GLY A 95 -42.52 -2.16 -46.03
CA GLY A 95 -42.47 -1.28 -44.86
C GLY A 95 -42.30 -2.06 -43.55
N ASN A 96 -43.14 -3.06 -43.32
CA ASN A 96 -43.07 -3.90 -42.12
C ASN A 96 -41.72 -4.63 -42.00
N ILE A 97 -41.19 -5.16 -43.11
CA ILE A 97 -39.87 -5.82 -43.13
C ILE A 97 -38.76 -4.83 -42.77
N LEU A 98 -38.85 -3.58 -43.25
CA LEU A 98 -37.87 -2.54 -42.97
C LEU A 98 -37.87 -2.15 -41.49
N ASP A 99 -39.07 -2.00 -40.91
CA ASP A 99 -39.25 -1.69 -39.49
C ASP A 99 -38.74 -2.84 -38.61
N GLU A 100 -39.09 -4.09 -38.93
CA GLU A 100 -38.56 -5.28 -38.25
C GLU A 100 -37.05 -5.39 -38.34
N SER A 101 -36.47 -5.07 -39.51
CA SER A 101 -35.03 -5.09 -39.73
C SER A 101 -34.33 -4.04 -38.86
N HIS A 102 -34.89 -2.83 -38.79
CA HIS A 102 -34.38 -1.76 -37.94
C HIS A 102 -34.48 -2.11 -36.45
N GLN A 103 -35.61 -2.70 -36.01
CA GLN A 103 -35.78 -3.15 -34.64
C GLN A 103 -34.75 -4.23 -34.27
N LYS A 104 -34.58 -5.25 -35.12
CA LYS A 104 -33.56 -6.30 -34.90
C LYS A 104 -32.14 -5.74 -34.86
N GLN A 105 -31.86 -4.70 -35.64
CA GLN A 105 -30.56 -4.02 -35.60
C GLN A 105 -30.34 -3.28 -34.27
N GLN A 106 -31.37 -2.63 -33.71
CA GLN A 106 -31.30 -2.01 -32.39
C GLN A 106 -31.10 -3.05 -31.29
N ASP A 107 -31.89 -4.13 -31.30
CA ASP A 107 -31.78 -5.22 -30.32
C ASP A 107 -30.37 -5.84 -30.35
N THR A 108 -29.84 -6.06 -31.56
CA THR A 108 -28.46 -6.53 -31.76
C THR A 108 -27.44 -5.59 -31.11
N LYS A 109 -27.61 -4.27 -31.29
CA LYS A 109 -26.72 -3.27 -30.68
C LYS A 109 -26.78 -3.30 -29.15
N VAL A 110 -27.98 -3.42 -28.57
CA VAL A 110 -28.17 -3.52 -27.12
C VAL A 110 -27.55 -4.80 -26.56
N LEU A 111 -27.69 -5.92 -27.27
CA LEU A 111 -27.06 -7.19 -26.89
C LEU A 111 -25.53 -7.08 -26.88
N PHE A 112 -24.93 -6.46 -27.90
CA PHE A 112 -23.48 -6.23 -27.94
C PHE A 112 -23.00 -5.37 -26.76
N GLN A 113 -23.71 -4.29 -26.43
CA GLN A 113 -23.38 -3.45 -25.28
C GLN A 113 -23.48 -4.22 -23.95
N SER A 114 -24.49 -5.09 -23.83
CA SER A 114 -24.68 -5.94 -22.65
C SER A 114 -23.57 -6.96 -22.49
N VAL A 115 -23.14 -7.60 -23.59
CA VAL A 115 -22.00 -8.52 -23.61
C VAL A 115 -20.71 -7.81 -23.21
N GLU A 116 -20.46 -6.61 -23.73
CA GLU A 116 -19.27 -5.83 -23.36
C GLU A 116 -19.25 -5.47 -21.86
N LYS A 117 -20.40 -5.06 -21.31
CA LYS A 117 -20.54 -4.79 -19.88
C LYS A 117 -20.27 -6.05 -19.04
N LEU A 118 -20.88 -7.17 -19.41
CA LEU A 118 -20.67 -8.45 -18.72
C LEU A 118 -19.22 -8.93 -18.79
N ALA A 119 -18.53 -8.72 -19.92
CA ALA A 119 -17.11 -9.04 -20.04
C ALA A 119 -16.26 -8.22 -19.07
N LYS A 120 -16.52 -6.91 -18.95
CA LYS A 120 -15.83 -6.03 -17.98
C LYS A 120 -16.09 -6.47 -16.54
N GLU A 121 -17.34 -6.78 -16.19
CA GLU A 121 -17.70 -7.26 -14.86
C GLU A 121 -17.09 -8.63 -14.55
N LYS A 122 -16.99 -9.53 -15.53
CA LYS A 122 -16.33 -10.83 -15.38
C LYS A 122 -14.84 -10.69 -15.08
N VAL A 123 -14.12 -9.82 -15.81
CA VAL A 123 -12.70 -9.54 -15.52
C VAL A 123 -12.52 -8.97 -14.12
N ASN A 124 -13.37 -8.02 -13.70
CA ASN A 124 -13.32 -7.47 -12.33
C ASN A 124 -13.56 -8.54 -11.25
N LYS A 125 -14.46 -9.51 -11.51
CA LYS A 125 -14.72 -10.62 -10.59
C LYS A 125 -13.51 -11.54 -10.48
N GLU A 126 -12.87 -11.88 -11.60
CA GLU A 126 -11.66 -12.71 -11.64
C GLU A 126 -10.51 -12.04 -10.87
N ASP A 127 -10.33 -10.72 -11.03
CA ASP A 127 -9.33 -9.95 -10.27
C ASP A 127 -9.60 -9.97 -8.76
N LEU A 128 -10.87 -9.85 -8.34
CA LEU A 128 -11.24 -9.94 -6.93
C LEU A 128 -11.00 -11.33 -6.35
N GLU A 129 -11.30 -12.39 -7.12
CA GLU A 129 -11.05 -13.78 -6.74
C GLU A 129 -9.54 -14.03 -6.52
N LEU A 130 -8.70 -13.53 -7.43
CA LEU A 130 -7.24 -13.57 -7.28
C LEU A 130 -6.77 -12.81 -6.03
N GLU A 131 -7.33 -11.64 -5.74
CA GLU A 131 -6.95 -10.88 -4.54
C GLU A 131 -7.34 -11.61 -3.25
N ILE A 132 -8.51 -12.25 -3.23
CA ILE A 132 -8.97 -13.07 -2.10
C ILE A 132 -8.02 -14.25 -1.89
N ASP A 133 -7.65 -14.98 -2.95
CA ASP A 133 -6.74 -16.12 -2.87
C ASP A 133 -5.36 -15.68 -2.34
N VAL A 134 -4.80 -14.57 -2.85
CA VAL A 134 -3.53 -14.02 -2.35
C VAL A 134 -3.62 -13.63 -0.87
N LYS A 135 -4.74 -13.05 -0.43
CA LYS A 135 -4.96 -12.72 1.00
C LYS A 135 -5.11 -13.97 1.85
N ALA A 136 -5.81 -14.99 1.37
CA ALA A 136 -5.92 -16.27 2.04
C ALA A 136 -4.54 -16.92 2.21
N ASP A 137 -3.72 -16.96 1.16
CA ASP A 137 -2.35 -17.46 1.22
C ASP A 137 -1.47 -16.66 2.18
N LYS A 138 -1.57 -15.32 2.16
CA LYS A 138 -0.86 -14.48 3.14
C LYS A 138 -1.28 -14.79 4.57
N SER A 139 -2.57 -15.03 4.82
CA SER A 139 -3.07 -15.38 6.16
C SER A 139 -2.66 -16.78 6.60
N ALA A 140 -2.71 -17.76 5.69
CA ALA A 140 -2.22 -19.12 5.91
C ALA A 140 -0.71 -19.11 6.17
N LEU A 141 0.05 -18.34 5.39
CA LEU A 141 1.47 -18.13 5.63
C LEU A 141 1.71 -17.41 6.96
N ALA A 142 0.97 -16.36 7.31
CA ALA A 142 1.11 -15.69 8.61
C ALA A 142 0.82 -16.62 9.80
N SER A 143 -0.11 -17.58 9.65
CA SER A 143 -0.36 -18.61 10.66
C SER A 143 0.71 -19.71 10.72
N LYS A 144 1.41 -19.96 9.60
CA LYS A 144 2.46 -20.99 9.48
C LYS A 144 3.87 -20.45 9.71
N VAL A 145 4.10 -19.16 9.49
CA VAL A 145 5.30 -18.48 9.94
C VAL A 145 5.22 -18.51 11.45
N ASN A 146 6.23 -19.12 12.08
CA ASN A 146 6.29 -19.54 13.47
C ASN A 146 6.30 -18.37 14.48
N HIS A 147 5.44 -17.37 14.31
CA HIS A 147 5.29 -16.24 15.21
C HIS A 147 4.89 -16.72 16.61
N SER A 148 4.03 -17.73 16.69
CA SER A 148 3.65 -18.35 17.97
C SER A 148 4.84 -19.03 18.67
N GLU A 149 5.71 -19.73 17.94
CA GLU A 149 6.92 -20.32 18.53
C GLU A 149 7.90 -19.23 18.93
N PHE A 150 8.10 -18.21 18.08
CA PHE A 150 8.97 -17.09 18.37
C PHE A 150 8.52 -16.33 19.63
N ASP A 151 7.22 -16.05 19.76
CA ASP A 151 6.64 -15.43 20.95
C ASP A 151 6.82 -16.32 22.18
N ALA A 152 6.60 -17.63 22.04
CA ALA A 152 6.83 -18.59 23.12
C ALA A 152 8.30 -18.63 23.56
N TRP A 153 9.24 -18.58 22.60
CA TRP A 153 10.67 -18.48 22.89
C TRP A 153 11.03 -17.15 23.57
N MET A 154 10.42 -16.04 23.15
CA MET A 154 10.65 -14.72 23.73
C MET A 154 10.14 -14.62 25.16
N GLU A 155 8.93 -15.11 25.45
CA GLU A 155 8.42 -15.16 26.82
C GLU A 155 9.26 -16.08 27.71
N ARG A 156 9.68 -17.25 27.21
CA ARG A 156 10.61 -18.12 27.95
C ARG A 156 11.94 -17.44 28.25
N LEU A 157 12.49 -16.69 27.30
CA LEU A 157 13.73 -15.93 27.51
C LEU A 157 13.54 -14.84 28.57
N LYS A 158 12.41 -14.14 28.53
CA LYS A 158 12.03 -13.09 29.50
C LYS A 158 11.87 -13.66 30.91
N GLU A 159 11.21 -14.80 31.07
CA GLU A 159 11.10 -15.51 32.35
C GLU A 159 12.49 -15.85 32.92
N MET A 160 13.38 -16.38 32.09
CA MET A 160 14.76 -16.71 32.50
C MET A 160 15.56 -15.47 32.92
N PHE A 161 15.39 -14.34 32.23
CA PHE A 161 16.01 -13.08 32.64
C PHE A 161 15.45 -12.55 33.96
N GLN A 162 14.13 -12.63 34.17
CA GLN A 162 13.51 -12.23 35.43
C GLN A 162 14.00 -13.10 36.60
N GLU A 163 14.09 -14.41 36.39
CA GLU A 163 14.65 -15.32 37.39
C GLU A 163 16.11 -14.96 37.69
N MET A 164 16.95 -14.75 36.66
CA MET A 164 18.35 -14.36 36.86
C MET A 164 18.49 -13.03 37.61
N LEU A 165 17.69 -12.02 37.27
CA LEU A 165 17.67 -10.74 37.99
C LEU A 165 17.28 -10.93 39.46
N SER A 166 16.25 -11.74 39.74
CA SER A 166 15.84 -12.02 41.11
C SER A 166 16.95 -12.70 41.93
N ARG A 167 17.70 -13.63 41.32
CA ARG A 167 18.85 -14.29 41.94
C ARG A 167 20.00 -13.33 42.21
N VAL A 168 20.32 -12.43 41.26
CA VAL A 168 21.35 -11.41 41.44
C VAL A 168 20.98 -10.44 42.55
N MET A 169 19.76 -9.91 42.56
CA MET A 169 19.29 -9.03 43.64
C MET A 169 19.32 -9.73 45.01
N GLY A 170 18.91 -11.00 45.07
CA GLY A 170 19.01 -11.79 46.30
C GLY A 170 20.45 -11.96 46.78
N GLN A 171 21.38 -12.20 45.87
CA GLN A 171 22.80 -12.31 46.18
C GLN A 171 23.38 -10.98 46.68
N GLU A 172 23.05 -9.86 46.02
CA GLU A 172 23.46 -8.52 46.43
C GLU A 172 22.97 -8.19 47.85
N GLN A 173 21.72 -8.54 48.16
CA GLN A 173 21.16 -8.35 49.50
C GLN A 173 21.89 -9.17 50.56
N VAL A 174 22.18 -10.44 50.28
CA VAL A 174 22.96 -11.30 51.21
C VAL A 174 24.38 -10.75 51.40
N GLN A 175 25.03 -10.31 50.33
CA GLN A 175 26.36 -9.71 50.40
C GLN A 175 26.36 -8.44 51.26
N GLN A 176 25.35 -7.58 51.11
CA GLN A 176 25.20 -6.38 51.91
C GLN A 176 24.98 -6.73 53.39
N GLN A 177 24.09 -7.68 53.70
CA GLN A 177 23.86 -8.14 55.08
C GLN A 177 25.13 -8.70 55.73
N LEU A 178 25.89 -9.52 55.00
CA LEU A 178 27.16 -10.06 55.50
C LEU A 178 28.19 -8.96 55.77
N SER A 179 28.25 -7.94 54.90
CA SER A 179 29.14 -6.80 55.09
C SER A 179 28.79 -6.00 56.34
N GLU A 180 27.49 -5.73 56.55
CA GLU A 180 26.98 -5.04 57.74
C GLU A 180 27.23 -5.85 59.01
N GLU A 181 26.97 -7.16 58.99
CA GLU A 181 27.21 -8.04 60.14
C GLU A 181 28.70 -8.16 60.46
N LEU A 182 29.58 -8.23 59.45
CA LEU A 182 31.02 -8.26 59.65
C LEU A 182 31.52 -6.93 60.25
N ALA A 183 31.04 -5.79 59.75
CA ALA A 183 31.37 -4.47 60.29
C ALA A 183 30.93 -4.36 61.77
N ALA A 184 29.71 -4.79 62.09
CA ALA A 184 29.21 -4.80 63.46
C ALA A 184 30.02 -5.75 64.37
N LYS A 185 30.42 -6.92 63.88
CA LYS A 185 31.27 -7.86 64.62
C LYS A 185 32.65 -7.30 64.88
N LEU A 186 33.29 -6.68 63.88
CA LEU A 186 34.60 -6.07 64.01
C LEU A 186 34.58 -4.93 65.03
N ASP A 187 33.56 -4.06 64.96
CA ASP A 187 33.38 -2.97 65.92
C ASP A 187 33.19 -3.49 67.34
N ARG A 188 32.32 -4.50 67.51
CA ARG A 188 32.04 -5.09 68.83
C ARG A 188 33.23 -5.84 69.44
N LEU A 189 33.98 -6.59 68.64
CA LEU A 189 35.01 -7.51 69.13
C LEU A 189 36.40 -6.89 69.24
N GLU A 190 36.76 -5.98 68.32
CA GLU A 190 38.13 -5.43 68.26
C GLU A 190 38.14 -3.94 68.53
N LEU A 191 37.40 -3.15 67.74
CA LEU A 191 37.51 -1.68 67.78
C LEU A 191 36.95 -1.09 69.07
N GLY A 192 35.83 -1.61 69.57
CA GLY A 192 35.18 -1.19 70.81
C GLY A 192 36.05 -1.42 72.04
N PRO A 193 36.54 -2.65 72.29
CA PRO A 193 37.46 -2.92 73.40
C PRO A 193 38.76 -2.11 73.29
N PHE A 194 39.31 -1.96 72.09
CA PHE A 194 40.51 -1.16 71.88
C PHE A 194 40.28 0.32 72.21
N ARG A 195 39.14 0.88 71.79
CA ARG A 195 38.72 2.25 72.16
C ARG A 195 38.61 2.40 73.67
N GLN A 196 37.95 1.47 74.35
CA GLN A 196 37.82 1.48 75.82
C GLN A 196 39.19 1.42 76.52
N GLN A 197 40.12 0.63 76.00
CA GLN A 197 41.48 0.58 76.53
C GLN A 197 42.20 1.92 76.39
N LEU A 198 42.08 2.58 75.22
CA LEU A 198 42.65 3.91 75.00
C LEU A 198 42.01 4.97 75.91
N GLU A 199 40.70 4.93 76.07
CA GLU A 199 39.95 5.82 76.97
C GLU A 199 40.41 5.62 78.42
N GLY A 200 40.52 4.37 78.90
CA GLY A 200 41.01 4.08 80.25
C GLY A 200 42.48 4.48 80.47
N HIS A 201 43.35 4.26 79.48
CA HIS A 201 44.74 4.75 79.54
C HIS A 201 44.79 6.28 79.62
N TRP A 202 43.94 6.97 78.86
CA TRP A 202 43.85 8.42 78.88
C TRP A 202 43.35 8.94 80.23
N GLU A 203 42.29 8.33 80.79
CA GLU A 203 41.79 8.64 82.13
C GLU A 203 42.87 8.44 83.20
N SER A 204 43.63 7.35 83.15
CA SER A 204 44.73 7.10 84.10
C SER A 204 45.84 8.16 84.01
N ILE A 205 46.19 8.60 82.79
CA ILE A 205 47.16 9.69 82.60
C ILE A 205 46.63 10.99 83.23
N LEU A 206 45.35 11.30 83.03
CA LEU A 206 44.72 12.47 83.62
C LEU A 206 44.74 12.41 85.15
N GLU A 207 44.41 11.27 85.76
CA GLU A 207 44.50 11.07 87.21
C GLU A 207 45.92 11.22 87.73
N GLN A 208 46.93 10.67 87.03
CA GLN A 208 48.33 10.85 87.42
C GLN A 208 48.77 12.30 87.34
N LEU A 209 48.32 13.06 86.33
CA LEU A 209 48.62 14.48 86.21
C LEU A 209 47.92 15.30 87.29
N GLN A 210 46.67 14.98 87.63
CA GLN A 210 45.95 15.61 88.74
C GLN A 210 46.59 15.28 90.10
N GLY A 211 46.98 14.03 90.33
CA GLY A 211 47.68 13.61 91.54
C GLY A 211 49.06 14.27 91.69
N LYS A 212 49.81 14.41 90.59
CA LYS A 212 51.08 15.14 90.58
C LYS A 212 50.88 16.65 90.77
N ALA A 213 49.81 17.23 90.25
CA ALA A 213 49.46 18.63 90.50
C ALA A 213 49.09 18.86 91.98
N LEU A 214 48.38 17.92 92.61
CA LEU A 214 48.09 17.96 94.05
C LEU A 214 49.36 17.76 94.91
N GLN A 215 50.27 16.88 94.51
CA GLN A 215 51.57 16.72 95.19
C GLN A 215 52.49 17.94 95.00
N ALA A 216 52.38 18.64 93.87
CA ALA A 216 53.13 19.88 93.63
C ALA A 216 52.62 21.06 94.50
N GLU A 217 51.36 21.06 94.91
CA GLU A 217 50.82 22.02 95.89
C GLU A 217 51.26 21.69 97.34
N GLU A 218 51.49 20.42 97.69
CA GLU A 218 52.01 20.04 99.02
C GLU A 218 53.54 20.22 99.16
N ASP A 219 54.30 20.20 98.05
CA ASP A 219 55.77 20.38 98.02
C ASP A 219 56.19 21.86 97.78
N ASP A 220 55.24 22.81 97.80
CA ASP A 220 55.53 24.25 97.74
C ASP A 220 55.84 24.84 99.13
N ALA A 221 56.82 24.24 99.80
CA ALA A 221 57.46 24.80 100.98
C ALA A 221 58.99 24.60 100.98
N ALA A 222 59.64 24.63 99.82
CA ALA A 222 61.05 25.02 99.71
C ALA A 222 61.43 25.28 98.25
N GLY A 223 61.38 26.55 97.86
CA GLY A 223 62.03 27.01 96.63
C GLY A 223 63.53 26.74 96.65
N ILE A 224 63.95 25.63 96.04
CA ILE A 224 65.33 25.42 95.62
C ILE A 224 65.31 25.31 94.11
N ARG A 225 65.59 26.45 93.45
CA ARG A 225 66.00 26.49 92.04
C ARG A 225 67.28 25.66 91.93
N LYS A 226 67.16 24.37 91.65
CA LYS A 226 68.29 23.52 91.29
C LYS A 226 68.96 24.16 90.07
N LEU A 227 70.12 24.77 90.32
CA LEU A 227 71.09 25.21 89.32
C LEU A 227 71.62 23.96 88.61
N LEU A 228 70.82 23.44 87.67
CA LEU A 228 71.27 22.41 86.76
C LEU A 228 72.03 23.11 85.63
N LEU A 229 73.23 22.61 85.35
CA LEU A 229 74.15 22.91 84.24
C LEU A 229 75.29 23.89 84.60
N ALA A 230 76.40 23.31 85.09
CA ALA A 230 77.68 24.02 85.26
C ALA A 230 78.66 23.82 84.07
N HIS A 231 78.26 23.11 83.01
CA HIS A 231 79.12 22.83 81.86
C HIS A 231 78.47 23.33 80.57
N PHE A 232 78.75 24.58 80.22
CA PHE A 232 78.28 25.18 78.97
C PHE A 232 79.30 24.92 77.86
N HIS A 233 78.83 24.43 76.72
CA HIS A 233 79.64 24.28 75.52
C HIS A 233 79.09 25.22 74.45
N CYS A 234 79.97 25.80 73.63
CA CYS A 234 79.54 26.67 72.54
C CYS A 234 78.76 25.85 71.49
N LEU A 235 77.48 26.15 71.26
CA LEU A 235 76.64 25.39 70.32
C LEU A 235 77.19 25.32 68.87
N SER A 236 78.07 26.24 68.48
CA SER A 236 78.62 26.28 67.12
C SER A 236 79.94 25.52 66.95
N CYS A 237 80.72 25.34 68.02
CA CYS A 237 82.05 24.70 67.94
C CYS A 237 82.35 23.70 69.05
N ASP A 238 81.35 23.45 69.90
CA ASP A 238 81.31 22.50 71.00
C ASP A 238 82.47 22.61 72.01
N ARG A 239 83.11 23.78 72.06
CA ARG A 239 84.22 24.04 72.97
C ARG A 239 83.69 24.35 74.38
N PRO A 240 84.26 23.76 75.46
CA PRO A 240 83.82 24.03 76.83
C PRO A 240 84.12 25.48 77.22
N LEU A 241 83.13 26.16 77.82
CA LEU A 241 83.24 27.53 78.28
C LEU A 241 83.24 27.56 79.81
N ASP A 242 84.28 28.14 80.40
CA ASP A 242 84.38 28.35 81.84
C ASP A 242 83.82 29.73 82.18
N VAL A 243 82.54 29.77 82.55
CA VAL A 243 81.84 31.01 82.93
C VAL A 243 81.82 31.15 84.43
N ARG A 244 82.62 32.08 84.96
CA ARG A 244 82.51 32.50 86.37
C ARG A 244 81.36 33.49 86.50
N VAL A 245 80.30 33.09 87.19
CA VAL A 245 79.25 34.00 87.60
C VAL A 245 79.67 34.63 88.94
N PRO A 246 79.85 35.95 89.06
CA PRO A 246 79.99 36.58 90.36
C PRO A 246 78.68 36.40 91.14
N GLY A 247 78.77 35.84 92.34
CA GLY A 247 77.66 35.81 93.30
C GLY A 247 77.28 37.21 93.77
N PRO A 248 76.09 37.35 94.41
CA PRO A 248 75.33 38.59 94.53
C PRO A 248 76.06 39.74 95.23
#